data_AF-A0A971P6X6-F1
#
_entry.id   AF-A0A971P6X6-F1
#
_cell.length_a   1.000
_cell.length_b   1.000
_cell.length_c   1.000
_cell.angle_alpha   90.00
_cell.angle_beta   90.00
_cell.angle_gamma   90.00
#
_symmetry.space_group_name_H-M   'P 1'
#
loop_
_entity.id
_entity.type
_entity.pdbx_description
1 polymer ?
#
loop_
_entity_poly.entity_id
_entity_poly.type
_entity_poly.pdbx_seq_one_letter_code
_entity_poly.pdbx_strand_id
1 'polypeptide(L)'
;MNGKETEGVPVARSRTGRDKGRIYVILSTDDSFVYLSDGKKRSADRPKKKNKKHLDRVGHIAIDRAKFIRESPKRPTEVISAEIRKALQEWKNEQGI
;
A
#
# COMPACT_ATOMS: atom_id res chain seq x y z
N MET A 1 -27.69 6.25 9.38
CA MET A 1 -27.14 6.51 8.03
C MET A 1 -25.67 6.11 8.07
N ASN A 2 -25.30 5.18 7.19
CA ASN A 2 -24.10 4.35 7.26
C ASN A 2 -22.83 5.17 7.48
N GLY A 3 -22.16 4.93 8.61
CA GLY A 3 -20.78 5.33 8.82
C GLY A 3 -19.97 4.75 7.67
N LYS A 4 -19.29 5.60 6.90
CA LYS A 4 -18.32 5.14 5.93
C LYS A 4 -17.24 4.43 6.74
N GLU A 5 -17.30 3.09 6.81
CA GLU A 5 -16.16 2.29 7.20
C GLU A 5 -15.04 2.74 6.27
N THR A 6 -14.06 3.46 6.82
CA THR A 6 -12.85 3.80 6.08
C THR A 6 -12.22 2.47 5.69
N GLU A 7 -12.46 2.03 4.45
CA GLU A 7 -11.84 0.85 3.88
C GLU A 7 -10.32 1.08 3.94
N GLY A 8 -9.70 0.52 4.98
CA GLY A 8 -8.27 0.62 5.17
C GLY A 8 -7.53 0.05 3.97
N VAL A 9 -6.34 0.56 3.70
CA VAL A 9 -5.55 0.07 2.57
C VAL A 9 -4.89 -1.25 2.94
N PRO A 10 -5.05 -2.32 2.13
CA PRO A 10 -4.46 -3.61 2.43
C PRO A 10 -2.93 -3.57 2.41
N VAL A 11 -2.31 -4.35 3.29
CA VAL A 11 -0.86 -4.51 3.42
C VAL A 11 -0.46 -5.88 2.93
N ALA A 12 0.61 -5.94 2.15
CA ALA A 12 1.17 -7.19 1.64
C ALA A 12 2.67 -7.32 1.95
N ARG A 13 3.06 -8.53 2.33
CA ARG A 13 4.45 -8.95 2.43
C ARG A 13 4.86 -9.69 1.17
N SER A 14 6.04 -9.36 0.67
CA SER A 14 6.66 -10.03 -0.45
C SER A 14 7.23 -11.39 -0.06
N ARG A 15 6.67 -12.49 -0.57
CA ARG A 15 7.07 -13.86 -0.21
C ARG A 15 8.36 -14.33 -0.90
N THR A 16 8.60 -13.88 -2.13
CA THR A 16 9.72 -14.34 -2.97
C THR A 16 10.35 -13.22 -3.81
N GLY A 17 11.57 -13.48 -4.29
CA GLY A 17 12.37 -12.60 -5.16
C GLY A 17 13.24 -11.58 -4.39
N ARG A 18 13.80 -10.62 -5.13
CA ARG A 18 14.75 -9.59 -4.60
C ARG A 18 14.22 -8.81 -3.38
N ASP A 19 12.91 -8.65 -3.28
CA ASP A 19 12.26 -7.91 -2.21
C ASP A 19 11.59 -8.84 -1.18
N LYS A 20 12.01 -10.10 -1.06
CA LYS A 20 11.47 -11.02 -0.04
C LYS A 20 11.51 -10.37 1.36
N GLY A 21 10.41 -10.51 2.11
CA GLY A 21 10.23 -9.92 3.44
C GLY A 21 9.76 -8.46 3.44
N ARG A 22 9.88 -7.71 2.34
CA ARG A 22 9.44 -6.31 2.30
C ARG A 22 7.92 -6.19 2.38
N ILE A 23 7.47 -5.16 3.09
CA ILE A 23 6.07 -4.80 3.32
C ILE A 23 5.68 -3.61 2.43
N TYR A 24 4.49 -3.69 1.85
CA TYR A 24 3.93 -2.69 0.95
C TYR A 24 2.44 -2.46 1.25
N VAL A 25 1.93 -1.29 0.86
CA VAL A 25 0.50 -1.09 0.67
C VAL A 25 0.07 -1.57 -0.73
N ILE A 26 -1.12 -2.13 -0.83
CA ILE A 26 -1.77 -2.50 -2.10
C ILE A 26 -2.62 -1.31 -2.56
N LEU A 27 -2.23 -0.67 -3.66
CA LEU A 27 -2.99 0.45 -4.23
C LEU A 27 -4.18 -0.04 -5.05
N SER A 28 -3.93 -1.04 -5.89
CA SER A 28 -4.93 -1.63 -6.79
C SER A 28 -4.60 -3.09 -7.09
N THR A 29 -5.59 -3.80 -7.61
CA THR A 29 -5.50 -5.19 -8.01
C THR A 29 -6.22 -5.40 -9.32
N ASP A 30 -5.59 -6.09 -10.27
CA ASP A 30 -6.24 -6.62 -11.47
C ASP A 30 -6.47 -8.12 -11.27
N ASP A 31 -6.76 -8.91 -12.31
CA ASP A 31 -7.02 -10.36 -12.19
C ASP A 31 -5.85 -11.14 -11.56
N SER A 32 -4.66 -10.99 -12.12
CA SER A 32 -3.47 -11.78 -11.73
C SER A 32 -2.41 -10.97 -10.97
N PHE A 33 -2.51 -9.65 -10.98
CA PHE A 33 -1.49 -8.74 -10.50
C PHE A 33 -2.01 -7.82 -9.40
N VAL A 34 -1.09 -7.33 -8.59
CA VAL A 34 -1.33 -6.23 -7.66
C VAL A 34 -0.26 -5.17 -7.84
N TYR A 35 -0.62 -3.94 -7.49
CA TYR A 35 0.25 -2.77 -7.58
C TYR A 35 0.58 -2.31 -6.17
N LEU A 36 1.87 -2.35 -5.85
CA LEU A 36 2.40 -2.16 -4.52
C LEU A 36 3.19 -0.87 -4.39
N SER A 37 3.05 -0.18 -3.26
CA SER A 37 3.84 1.01 -2.93
C SER A 37 4.44 0.91 -1.53
N ASP A 38 5.65 1.42 -1.35
CA ASP A 38 6.31 1.61 -0.06
C ASP A 38 6.55 3.10 0.26
N GLY A 39 6.15 4.01 -0.65
CA GLY A 39 6.38 5.45 -0.53
C GLY A 39 7.87 5.85 -0.56
N LYS A 40 8.78 4.92 -0.86
CA LYS A 40 10.23 5.16 -1.01
C LYS A 40 10.68 4.85 -2.43
N LYS A 41 10.97 3.57 -2.68
CA LYS A 41 11.47 3.10 -3.99
C LYS A 41 10.34 2.90 -4.98
N ARG A 42 9.12 2.70 -4.47
CA ARG A 42 7.89 2.46 -5.22
C ARG A 42 6.85 3.42 -4.67
N SER A 43 6.74 4.58 -5.30
CA SER A 43 5.75 5.61 -5.04
C SER A 43 4.40 5.24 -5.67
N ALA A 44 3.37 6.03 -5.38
CA ALA A 44 2.02 5.77 -5.87
C ALA A 44 1.87 5.91 -7.40
N ASP A 45 2.69 6.74 -8.04
CA ASP A 45 2.77 6.93 -9.49
C ASP A 45 3.62 5.87 -10.20
N ARG A 46 4.58 5.26 -9.50
CA ARG A 46 5.47 4.21 -10.00
C ARG A 46 5.36 2.94 -9.15
N PRO A 47 4.16 2.35 -9.04
CA PRO A 47 3.95 1.20 -8.19
C PRO A 47 4.63 -0.04 -8.75
N LYS A 48 4.97 -0.96 -7.86
CA LYS A 48 5.51 -2.26 -8.23
C LYS A 48 4.38 -3.20 -8.63
N LYS A 49 4.34 -3.60 -9.90
CA LYS A 49 3.51 -4.70 -10.39
C LYS A 49 4.06 -6.03 -9.88
N LYS A 50 3.26 -6.83 -9.20
CA LYS A 50 3.65 -8.16 -8.70
C LYS A 50 2.50 -9.16 -8.84
N ASN A 51 2.82 -10.41 -9.16
CA ASN A 51 1.81 -11.48 -9.22
C ASN A 51 1.27 -11.76 -7.81
N LYS A 52 -0.06 -11.85 -7.68
CA LYS A 52 -0.79 -12.14 -6.43
C LYS A 52 -0.23 -13.35 -5.69
N LYS A 53 0.14 -14.41 -6.42
CA LYS A 53 0.63 -15.67 -5.85
C LYS A 53 1.98 -15.56 -5.11
N HIS A 54 2.68 -14.43 -5.21
CA HIS A 54 3.99 -14.21 -4.58
C HIS A 54 3.91 -13.25 -3.38
N LEU A 55 2.71 -13.02 -2.87
CA LEU A 55 2.43 -12.10 -1.80
C LEU A 55 1.58 -12.77 -0.73
N ASP A 56 1.88 -12.41 0.51
CA ASP A 56 1.02 -12.71 1.64
C ASP A 56 0.32 -11.41 2.02
N ARG A 57 -1.01 -11.40 2.08
CA ARG A 57 -1.75 -10.30 2.70
C ARG A 57 -1.57 -10.41 4.22
N VAL A 58 -1.13 -9.33 4.85
CA VAL A 58 -0.71 -9.36 6.27
C VAL A 58 -1.48 -8.40 7.16
N GLY A 59 -2.35 -7.56 6.60
CA GLY A 59 -3.16 -6.63 7.39
C GLY A 59 -3.75 -5.50 6.55
N HIS A 60 -4.20 -4.46 7.23
CA HIS A 60 -4.70 -3.22 6.65
C HIS A 60 -4.18 -2.03 7.47
N ILE A 61 -4.05 -0.87 6.84
CA ILE A 61 -3.74 0.40 7.52
C ILE A 61 -4.93 1.34 7.36
N ALA A 62 -5.28 2.05 8.43
CA ALA A 62 -6.39 3.02 8.46
C ALA A 62 -6.04 4.33 7.73
N ILE A 63 -5.76 4.23 6.43
CA ILE A 63 -5.65 5.39 5.52
C ILE A 63 -6.81 5.32 4.55
N ASP A 64 -7.41 6.48 4.27
CA ASP A 64 -8.42 6.61 3.22
C ASP A 64 -7.82 6.25 1.85
N ARG A 65 -8.37 5.18 1.25
CA ARG A 65 -7.97 4.70 -0.07
C ARG A 65 -8.16 5.75 -1.16
N ALA A 66 -9.10 6.69 -1.02
CA ALA A 66 -9.35 7.77 -1.97
C ALA A 66 -8.13 8.67 -2.18
N LYS A 67 -7.21 8.70 -1.21
CA LYS A 67 -5.92 9.42 -1.30
C LYS A 67 -4.99 8.86 -2.38
N PHE A 68 -5.20 7.61 -2.81
CA PHE A 68 -4.38 6.92 -3.80
C PHE A 68 -5.04 6.85 -5.18
N ILE A 69 -6.30 7.29 -5.31
CA ILE A 69 -7.02 7.29 -6.58
C ILE A 69 -6.51 8.45 -7.44
N ARG A 70 -6.20 8.16 -8.71
CA ARG A 70 -5.60 9.11 -9.66
C ARG A 70 -6.48 10.34 -9.95
N GLU A 71 -7.78 10.23 -9.66
CA GLU A 71 -8.81 11.25 -9.89
C GLU A 71 -8.96 12.28 -8.76
N SER A 72 -8.31 12.08 -7.60
CA SER A 72 -8.24 13.10 -6.55
C SER A 72 -7.50 14.36 -7.07
N PRO A 73 -7.82 15.58 -6.58
CA PRO A 73 -7.08 16.80 -6.94
C PRO A 73 -5.58 16.53 -6.74
N LYS A 74 -4.76 16.89 -7.75
CA LYS A 74 -3.33 16.55 -7.86
C LYS A 74 -2.57 16.89 -6.58
N ARG A 75 -2.57 16.00 -5.60
CA ARG A 75 -1.66 16.04 -4.47
C ARG A 75 -0.27 15.68 -5.02
N PRO A 76 0.79 16.38 -4.61
CA PRO A 76 2.13 15.99 -5.03
C PRO A 76 2.38 14.54 -4.63
N THR A 77 2.89 13.73 -5.56
CA THR A 77 3.23 12.31 -5.33
C THR A 77 4.07 12.12 -4.08
N GLU A 78 4.93 13.09 -3.75
CA GLU A 78 5.78 13.05 -2.56
C GLU A 78 4.98 13.14 -1.26
N VAL A 79 3.88 13.91 -1.22
CA VAL A 79 2.99 13.99 -0.05
C VAL A 79 2.35 12.63 0.20
N ILE A 80 1.83 12.00 -0.85
CA ILE A 80 1.24 10.65 -0.78
C ILE A 80 2.28 9.63 -0.33
N SER A 81 3.48 9.71 -0.90
CA SER A 81 4.59 8.82 -0.56
C SER A 81 5.01 8.99 0.90
N ALA A 82 5.06 10.21 1.42
CA ALA A 82 5.33 10.48 2.83
C ALA A 82 4.26 9.90 3.76
N GLU A 83 2.97 10.03 3.41
CA GLU A 83 1.87 9.42 4.17
C GLU A 83 1.99 7.89 4.19
N ILE A 84 2.27 7.24 3.05
CA ILE A 84 2.49 5.79 2.97
C ILE A 84 3.67 5.36 3.85
N ARG A 85 4.79 6.11 3.80
CA ARG A 85 5.99 5.80 4.60
C ARG A 85 5.69 5.84 6.09
N LYS A 86 5.01 6.90 6.54
CA LYS A 86 4.64 7.09 7.94
C LYS A 86 3.72 5.96 8.41
N ALA A 87 2.65 5.71 7.69
CA ALA A 87 1.64 4.75 8.08
C ALA A 87 2.15 3.30 8.05
N LEU A 88 2.99 2.94 7.07
CA LEU A 88 3.67 1.63 7.08
C LEU A 88 4.64 1.47 8.25
N GLN A 89 5.28 2.55 8.69
CA GLN A 89 6.19 2.50 9.83
C GLN A 89 5.43 2.34 11.14
N GLU A 90 4.34 3.08 11.33
CA GLU A 90 3.44 2.96 12.48
C GLU A 90 2.87 1.54 12.56
N TRP A 91 2.34 1.03 11.44
CA TRP A 91 1.82 -0.34 11.38
C TRP A 91 2.88 -1.39 11.72
N LYS A 92 4.11 -1.25 11.23
CA LYS A 92 5.20 -2.18 11.58
C LYS A 92 5.53 -2.14 13.06
N ASN A 93 5.59 -0.95 13.66
CA ASN A 93 5.83 -0.78 15.09
C ASN A 93 4.71 -1.45 15.91
N GLU A 94 3.45 -1.30 15.51
CA GLU A 94 2.29 -1.97 16.14
C GLU A 94 2.35 -3.50 16.03
N GLN A 95 2.87 -4.02 14.90
CA GLN A 95 3.06 -5.45 14.71
C GLN A 95 4.37 -5.99 15.34
N GLY A 96 5.23 -5.12 15.88
CA GLY A 96 6.52 -5.50 16.45
C GLY A 96 7.54 -6.03 15.44
N ILE A 97 7.53 -5.53 14.19
CA ILE A 97 8.42 -5.99 13.09
C ILE A 97 9.26 -4.89 12.45
#